data_AF-A0A358XUW6-F1
#
_entry.id   AF-A0A358XUW6-F1
#
_cell.length_a   1.000
_cell.length_b   1.000
_cell.length_c   1.000
_cell.angle_alpha   90.00
_cell.angle_beta   90.00
_cell.angle_gamma   90.00
#
_symmetry.space_group_name_H-M   'P 1'
#
loop_
_entity.id
_entity.type
_entity.pdbx_description
1 polymer ?
#
loop_
_entity_poly.entity_id
_entity_poly.type
_entity_poly.pdbx_seq_one_letter_code
_entity_poly.pdbx_strand_id
1 'polypeptide(L)' 'MPSLVMLEEIQATGDIFFPGRWLGATLGSHNSAAAATTVREFLAQRPDYNLQLRLKILQAADTLFRVERLRPLATSW' A
#
# COMPACT_ATOMS: atom_id res chain seq x y z
N MET A 1 -2.88 -6.91 6.52
CA MET A 1 -1.47 -6.45 6.55
C MET A 1 -1.26 -5.58 7.80
N PRO A 2 -0.64 -6.11 8.86
CA PRO A 2 -0.42 -5.38 10.12
C PRO A 2 0.41 -4.08 9.94
N SER A 3 1.30 -4.08 8.95
CA SER A 3 2.18 -2.97 8.58
C SER A 3 1.47 -1.67 8.18
N LEU A 4 0.21 -1.73 7.70
CA LEU A 4 -0.56 -0.53 7.36
C LEU A 4 -1.11 0.17 8.60
N VAL A 5 -1.39 -0.57 9.67
CA VAL A 5 -1.89 -0.02 10.95
C VAL A 5 -0.80 0.77 11.68
N MET A 6 0.47 0.38 11.48
CA MET A 6 1.63 0.99 12.14
C MET A 6 2.03 2.36 11.56
N LEU A 7 1.42 2.79 10.45
CA LEU A 7 1.79 4.03 9.76
C LEU A 7 1.47 5.31 10.54
N GLU A 8 0.36 5.31 11.29
CA GLU A 8 -0.01 6.45 12.14
C GLU A 8 0.97 6.60 13.31
N GLU A 9 1.39 5.48 13.91
CA GLU A 9 2.38 5.46 14.99
C GLU A 9 3.76 5.94 14.50
N ILE A 10 4.21 5.49 13.32
CA ILE A 10 5.46 5.94 12.69
C ILE A 10 5.43 7.44 12.36
N GLN A 11 4.26 7.97 11.97
CA GLN A 11 4.09 9.42 11.76
C GLN A 11 4.16 10.18 13.10
N ALA A 12 3.53 9.67 14.15
CA ALA A 12 3.45 10.32 15.46
C ALA A 12 4.80 10.40 16.18
N THR A 13 5.67 9.41 15.99
CA THR A 13 7.01 9.37 16.61
C THR A 13 8.04 10.25 15.90
N GLY A 14 7.69 10.84 14.75
CA GLY A 14 8.58 11.74 14.02
C GLY A 14 9.81 11.04 13.45
N ASP A 15 9.74 9.73 13.21
CA ASP A 15 10.85 9.00 12.59
C ASP A 15 11.02 9.48 11.13
N ILE A 16 12.07 10.27 10.91
CA ILE A 16 12.36 11.04 9.70
C ILE A 16 12.68 10.12 8.49
N PHE A 17 12.92 8.82 8.71
CA PHE A 17 13.19 7.85 7.65
C PHE A 17 11.96 7.03 7.21
N PHE A 18 10.97 7.79 6.73
CA PHE A 18 10.04 7.50 5.63
C PHE A 18 9.04 6.32 5.75
N PRO A 19 7.73 6.65 5.76
CA PRO A 19 6.65 5.72 5.41
C PRO A 19 6.89 5.02 4.06
N GLY A 20 7.54 5.70 3.10
CA GLY A 20 7.78 5.18 1.76
C GLY A 20 8.75 4.00 1.71
N ARG A 21 9.76 3.94 2.59
CA ARG A 21 10.74 2.84 2.62
C ARG A 21 10.13 1.59 3.25
N TRP A 22 9.38 1.77 4.34
CA TRP A 22 8.59 0.73 4.98
C TRP A 22 7.48 0.19 4.06
N LEU A 23 6.75 1.09 3.40
CA LEU A 23 5.74 0.73 2.41
C LEU A 23 6.34 0.04 1.20
N GLY A 24 7.50 0.50 0.71
CA GLY A 24 8.23 -0.15 -0.38
C GLY A 24 8.69 -1.56 -0.02
N ALA A 25 9.20 -1.78 1.20
CA ALA A 25 9.57 -3.11 1.68
C ALA A 25 8.34 -4.02 1.88
N THR A 26 7.20 -3.45 2.25
CA THR A 26 5.97 -4.22 2.54
C THR A 26 5.09 -4.46 1.30
N LEU A 27 5.13 -3.58 0.29
CA LEU A 27 4.30 -3.69 -0.91
C LEU A 27 5.12 -4.10 -2.14
N GLY A 28 6.41 -3.79 -2.18
CA GLY A 28 7.28 -4.06 -3.32
C GLY A 28 7.52 -5.55 -3.60
N SER A 29 7.34 -6.41 -2.61
CA SER A 29 7.43 -7.88 -2.76
C SER A 29 6.08 -8.55 -3.02
N HIS A 30 4.97 -7.82 -2.91
CA HIS A 30 3.63 -8.36 -3.07
C HIS A 30 3.11 -8.08 -4.49
N ASN A 31 2.67 -9.12 -5.17
CA ASN A 31 2.07 -9.06 -6.51
C ASN A 31 0.71 -9.76 -6.57
N SER A 32 0.11 -10.05 -5.41
CA SER A 32 -1.14 -10.80 -5.31
C SER A 32 -2.36 -9.86 -5.31
N ALA A 33 -3.46 -10.34 -5.89
CA ALA A 33 -4.75 -9.64 -5.83
C ALA A 33 -5.22 -9.39 -4.38
N ALA A 34 -4.91 -10.31 -3.47
CA ALA A 34 -5.23 -10.17 -2.04
C ALA A 34 -4.53 -8.96 -1.39
N ALA A 35 -3.27 -8.68 -1.76
CA ALA A 35 -2.55 -7.49 -1.28
C ALA A 35 -3.18 -6.21 -1.82
N ALA A 36 -3.55 -6.17 -3.10
CA ALA A 36 -4.23 -5.04 -3.71
C ALA A 36 -5.58 -4.75 -3.03
N THR A 37 -6.37 -5.79 -2.75
CA THR A 37 -7.64 -5.67 -2.02
C THR A 37 -7.44 -5.15 -0.61
N THR A 38 -6.43 -5.65 0.11
CA THR A 38 -6.12 -5.17 1.47
C THR A 38 -5.83 -3.66 1.50
N VAL A 39 -5.06 -3.14 0.53
CA VAL A 39 -4.76 -1.69 0.44
C VAL A 39 -6.03 -0.89 0.17
N ARG A 40 -6.88 -1.36 -0.75
CA ARG A 40 -8.15 -0.70 -1.08
C ARG A 40 -9.09 -0.64 0.12
N GLU A 41 -9.26 -1.75 0.83
CA GLU A 41 -10.09 -1.84 2.03
C GLU A 41 -9.57 -0.95 3.16
N PHE A 42 -8.25 -0.92 3.37
CA PHE A 42 -7.63 -0.07 4.39
C PHE A 42 -7.97 1.42 4.20
N LEU A 43 -7.89 1.91 2.96
CA LEU A 43 -8.18 3.30 2.60
C LEU A 43 -9.68 3.61 2.55
N ALA A 44 -10.52 2.62 2.22
CA ALA A 44 -11.97 2.77 2.17
C ALA A 44 -12.58 2.86 3.59
N GLN A 45 -12.03 2.10 4.54
CA GLN A 45 -12.45 2.12 5.94
C GLN A 45 -12.03 3.40 6.69
N ARG A 46 -11.16 4.23 6.09
CA ARG A 46 -10.62 5.45 6.70
C ARG A 46 -10.79 6.66 5.76
N PRO A 47 -12.03 7.16 5.60
CA PRO A 47 -12.29 8.31 4.73
C PRO A 47 -11.51 9.56 5.18
N ASP A 48 -11.38 9.77 6.49
CA ASP A 48 -10.71 10.92 7.09
C ASP A 48 -9.20 10.72 7.32
N TYR A 49 -8.62 9.67 6.72
CA TYR A 49 -7.19 9.39 6.85
C TYR A 49 -6.34 10.55 6.35
N ASN A 50 -5.20 10.77 7.00
CA ASN A 50 -4.27 11.82 6.60
C ASN A 50 -3.95 11.75 5.10
N LEU A 51 -4.24 12.84 4.37
CA LEU A 51 -4.11 12.90 2.92
C LEU A 51 -2.68 12.60 2.45
N GLN A 52 -1.67 13.09 3.16
CA GLN A 52 -0.27 12.85 2.79
C GLN A 52 0.10 11.37 2.96
N LEU A 53 -0.35 10.72 4.03
CA LEU A 53 -0.16 9.28 4.22
C LEU A 53 -0.92 8.46 3.17
N ARG A 54 -2.16 8.85 2.85
CA ARG A 54 -2.94 8.23 1.76
C ARG A 54 -2.17 8.28 0.44
N LEU A 55 -1.62 9.44 0.08
CA LEU A 55 -0.83 9.58 -1.16
C LEU A 55 0.43 8.71 -1.15
N LYS A 56 1.13 8.60 0.00
CA LYS A 56 2.30 7.72 0.12
C LYS A 56 1.93 6.24 -0.04
N ILE A 57 0.81 5.80 0.54
CA ILE A 57 0.30 4.43 0.37
C ILE A 57 -0.01 4.17 -1.10
N LEU A 58 -0.72 5.08 -1.76
CA LEU A 58 -1.08 4.95 -3.18
C LEU A 58 0.16 4.92 -4.08
N GLN A 59 1.15 5.77 -3.81
CA GLN A 59 2.42 5.78 -4.53
C GLN A 59 3.16 4.44 -4.41
N ALA A 60 3.24 3.88 -3.19
CA ALA A 60 3.89 2.59 -2.97
C ALA A 60 3.09 1.40 -3.54
N ALA A 61 1.77 1.53 -3.66
CA ALA A 61 0.90 0.51 -4.22
C ALA A 61 0.75 0.56 -5.75
N ASP A 62 1.29 1.57 -6.44
CA ASP A 62 1.13 1.73 -7.90
C ASP A 62 1.59 0.48 -8.67
N THR A 63 2.78 -0.04 -8.38
CA THR A 63 3.30 -1.26 -9.01
C THR A 63 2.42 -2.47 -8.72
N LEU A 64 1.96 -2.63 -7.48
CA LEU A 64 1.05 -3.71 -7.06
C LEU A 64 -0.25 -3.67 -7.87
N PHE A 65 -0.88 -2.50 -8.02
CA PHE A 65 -2.10 -2.33 -8.81
C PHE A 65 -1.88 -2.56 -10.30
N ARG A 66 -0.74 -2.13 -10.85
CA ARG A 66 -0.40 -2.41 -12.25
C ARG A 66 -0.26 -3.91 -12.51
N VAL A 67 0.46 -4.62 -11.65
CA VAL A 67 0.67 -6.06 -11.81
C VAL A 67 -0.64 -6.83 -11.66
N GLU A 68 -1.47 -6.50 -10.67
CA GLU A 68 -2.81 -7.10 -10.52
C GLU A 68 -3.63 -6.96 -11.80
N ARG A 69 -3.70 -5.75 -12.39
CA ARG A 69 -4.47 -5.49 -13.61
C ARG A 69 -3.95 -6.26 -14.82
N LEU A 70 -2.65 -6.56 -14.88
CA LEU A 70 -2.04 -7.29 -15.98
C LEU A 70 -2.14 -8.82 -15.83
N ARG A 71 -2.40 -9.33 -14.62
CA ARG A 71 -2.49 -10.78 -14.35
C ARG A 71 -3.55 -11.53 -15.19
N PRO A 72 -4.76 -10.99 -15.45
CA PRO A 72 -5.73 -11.62 -16.35
C PRO A 72 -5.20 -11.81 -17.78
N LEU A 73 -4.29 -10.95 -18.25
CA LEU A 73 -3.74 -10.97 -19.61
C LEU A 73 -2.59 -11.99 -19.79
N ALA A 74 -2.00 -12.46 -18.68
CA ALA A 74 -0.85 -13.36 -18.69
C ALA A 74 -1.23 -14.84 -18.58
N THR A 75 -2.49 -15.16 -18.25
CA THR A 75 -2.94 -16.55 -17.98
C THR A 75 -3.65 -17.19 -19.17
N SER A 76 -3.53 -16.59 -20.35
CA SER A 76 -4.20 -17.00 -21.58
C SER A 76 -3.18 -17.26 -22.69
N TRP A 77 -2.31 -18.25 -22.50
CA TRP A 77 -1.46 -18.89 -23.52
C TRP A 77 -1.19 -20.34 -23.11
#